data_AF-A0A9Q9MS43-F1
#
_entry.id   AF-A0A9Q9MS43-F1
#
_cell.length_a   1.000
_cell.length_b   1.000
_cell.length_c   1.000
_cell.angle_alpha   90.00
_cell.angle_beta   90.00
_cell.angle_gamma   90.00
#
_symmetry.space_group_name_H-M   'P 1'
#
loop_
_entity.id
_entity.type
_entity.pdbx_description
1 polymer ?
#
loop_
_entity_poly.entity_id
_entity_poly.type
_entity_poly.pdbx_seq_one_letter_code
_entity_poly.pdbx_strand_id
1 'polypeptide(L)' 'MANEITLSDGQTIYAEDISSLSALTKNDDLSTFSIWRFGSAQTVVIGNTQDVAKDYQNICRAIGVADPSDDS' A
#
# COMPACT_ATOMS: atom_id res chain seq x y z
N MET A 1 3.39 -19.60 3.06
CA MET A 1 2.07 -19.06 2.66
C MET A 1 2.39 -17.70 2.06
N ALA A 2 2.23 -17.54 0.76
CA ALA A 2 2.46 -16.25 0.11
C ALA A 2 1.24 -15.38 0.40
N ASN A 3 1.44 -14.23 1.02
CA ASN A 3 0.35 -13.30 1.32
C ASN A 3 0.19 -12.38 0.11
N GLU A 4 -0.45 -12.90 -0.92
CA GLU A 4 -0.82 -12.15 -2.12
C GLU A 4 -1.81 -11.03 -1.79
N ILE A 5 -1.51 -9.83 -2.26
CA ILE A 5 -2.33 -8.63 -2.11
C ILE A 5 -2.66 -8.13 -3.51
N THR A 6 -3.94 -8.15 -3.86
CA THR A 6 -4.44 -7.54 -5.11
C THR A 6 -4.84 -6.10 -4.81
N LEU A 7 -4.17 -5.16 -5.47
CA LEU A 7 -4.47 -3.73 -5.40
C LEU A 7 -5.70 -3.40 -6.24
N SER A 8 -6.29 -2.23 -5.98
CA SER A 8 -7.51 -1.78 -6.66
C SER A 8 -7.30 -1.51 -8.15
N ASP A 9 -6.06 -1.30 -8.59
CA ASP A 9 -5.68 -1.20 -10.01
C ASP A 9 -5.51 -2.57 -10.71
N GLY A 10 -5.69 -3.68 -9.98
CA GLY A 10 -5.53 -5.05 -10.46
C GLY A 10 -4.11 -5.59 -10.39
N GLN A 11 -3.12 -4.80 -9.96
CA GLN A 11 -1.77 -5.29 -9.72
C GLN A 11 -1.76 -6.23 -8.51
N THR A 12 -1.04 -7.35 -8.63
CA THR A 12 -0.80 -8.25 -7.50
C THR A 12 0.62 -8.05 -6.98
N ILE A 13 0.74 -7.91 -5.66
CA ILE A 13 2.00 -7.80 -4.94
C ILE A 13 2.04 -8.83 -3.81
N TYR A 14 3.23 -9.19 -3.35
CA TYR A 14 3.41 -10.15 -2.26
C TYR A 14 3.88 -9.42 -1.01
N ALA A 15 3.25 -9.70 0.14
CA ALA A 15 3.62 -9.06 1.40
C ALA A 15 5.08 -9.35 1.78
N GLU A 16 5.58 -10.57 1.49
CA GLU A 16 6.97 -10.96 1.74
C GLU A 16 8.01 -10.14 0.95
N ASP A 17 7.62 -9.56 -0.19
CA ASP A 17 8.52 -8.74 -1.00
C ASP A 17 8.64 -7.31 -0.48
N ILE A 18 7.76 -6.88 0.44
CA ILE A 18 7.67 -5.50 0.91
C ILE A 18 8.70 -5.27 2.02
N SER A 19 9.63 -4.36 1.77
CA SER A 19 10.60 -3.90 2.76
C SER A 19 10.07 -2.75 3.61
N SER A 20 9.36 -1.79 3.00
CA SER A 20 8.80 -0.64 3.71
C SER A 20 7.73 0.06 2.88
N LEU A 21 6.92 0.90 3.54
CA LEU A 21 5.88 1.72 2.94
C LEU A 21 6.10 3.20 3.29
N SER A 22 5.62 4.10 2.43
CA SER A 22 5.52 5.52 2.79
C SER A 22 4.22 5.76 3.54
N ALA A 23 4.09 6.90 4.20
CA ALA A 23 2.78 7.37 4.64
C ALA A 23 1.82 7.54 3.44
N LEU A 24 0.54 7.30 3.67
CA LEU A 24 -0.53 7.63 2.74
C LEU A 24 -0.66 9.15 2.62
N THR A 25 -0.40 9.67 1.42
CA THR A 25 -0.59 11.08 1.10
C THR A 25 -1.95 11.26 0.43
N LYS A 26 -2.85 12.02 1.05
CA LYS A 26 -4.17 12.34 0.51
C LYS A 26 -4.15 13.72 -0.13
N ASN A 27 -4.50 13.82 -1.41
CA ASN A 27 -4.83 15.08 -2.09
C ASN A 27 -6.31 15.04 -2.48
N ASP A 28 -6.96 16.21 -2.60
CA ASP A 28 -8.42 16.36 -2.71
C ASP A 28 -9.11 15.29 -3.58
N ASP A 29 -8.59 15.01 -4.78
CA ASP A 29 -9.15 14.02 -5.71
C ASP A 29 -8.39 12.69 -5.78
N LEU A 30 -7.13 12.65 -5.32
CA LEU A 30 -6.22 11.51 -5.50
C LEU A 30 -5.38 11.27 -4.26
N SER A 31 -5.20 10.00 -3.89
CA SER A 31 -4.25 9.59 -2.87
C SER A 31 -3.10 8.81 -3.46
N THR A 32 -1.96 8.82 -2.77
CA THR A 32 -0.78 8.08 -3.19
C THR A 32 0.05 7.57 -2.00
N PHE A 33 0.71 6.45 -2.21
CA PHE A 33 1.77 5.94 -1.34
C PHE A 33 2.80 5.15 -2.15
N SER A 34 3.95 4.90 -1.54
CA SER A 34 5.06 4.16 -2.13
C SER A 34 5.32 2.87 -1.38
N ILE A 35 5.69 1.84 -2.14
CA ILE A 35 6.06 0.52 -1.66
C ILE A 35 7.51 0.27 -2.09
N TRP A 36 8.39 0.07 -1.11
CA TRP A 36 9.75 -0.39 -1.36
C TRP A 36 9.80 -1.90 -1.21
N ARG A 37 10.39 -2.57 -2.20
CA ARG A 37 10.49 -4.02 -2.25
C ARG A 37 11.94 -4.49 -2.14
N PHE A 38 12.16 -5.66 -1.55
CA PHE A 38 13.50 -6.24 -1.46
C PHE A 38 14.07 -6.53 -2.86
N GLY A 39 15.23 -5.95 -3.18
CA GLY A 39 15.92 -6.19 -4.45
C GLY A 39 15.18 -5.71 -5.70
N SER A 40 14.10 -4.93 -5.55
CA SER A 40 13.25 -4.47 -6.65
C SER A 40 13.03 -2.94 -6.60
N ALA A 41 12.56 -2.38 -7.71
CA ALA A 41 12.23 -0.97 -7.80
C ALA A 41 11.04 -0.60 -6.90
N GLN A 42 11.00 0.67 -6.50
CA GLN A 42 9.87 1.28 -5.81
C GLN A 42 8.61 1.19 -6.69
N THR A 43 7.50 0.76 -6.09
CA THR A 43 6.17 0.83 -6.71
C THR A 43 5.43 2.02 -6.13
N VAL A 44 4.85 2.86 -6.98
CA VAL A 44 4.01 3.98 -6.55
C VAL A 44 2.56 3.62 -6.85
N VAL A 45 1.73 3.64 -5.82
CA VAL A 45 0.27 3.46 -5.94
C VAL A 45 -0.34 4.84 -5.94
N ILE A 46 -1.16 5.13 -6.95
CA ILE A 46 -1.89 6.40 -7.08
C ILE A 46 -3.26 6.14 -7.69
N GLY A 47 -4.28 6.80 -7.17
CA GLY A 47 -5.66 6.59 -7.59
C GLY A 47 -6.64 7.34 -6.71
N ASN A 48 -7.92 6.97 -6.83
CA ASN A 48 -8.97 7.55 -6.00
C ASN A 48 -8.66 7.32 -4.51
N THR A 49 -8.93 8.33 -3.68
CA THR A 49 -8.67 8.29 -2.24
C THR A 49 -9.28 7.07 -1.53
N GLN A 50 -10.48 6.63 -1.90
CA GLN A 50 -11.11 5.47 -1.26
C GLN A 50 -10.38 4.16 -1.58
N ASP A 51 -10.05 3.96 -2.85
CA ASP A 51 -9.40 2.74 -3.34
C ASP A 51 -7.96 2.65 -2.79
N VAL A 52 -7.21 3.75 -2.85
CA VAL A 52 -5.82 3.78 -2.38
C VAL A 52 -5.73 3.66 -0.86
N ALA A 53 -6.67 4.25 -0.10
CA ALA A 53 -6.69 4.07 1.35
C ALA A 53 -6.98 2.61 1.73
N LYS A 54 -7.89 1.95 1.01
CA LYS A 54 -8.20 0.53 1.20
C LYS A 54 -7.00 -0.36 0.85
N ASP A 55 -6.31 -0.06 -0.26
CA ASP A 55 -5.09 -0.75 -0.65
C ASP A 55 -4.01 -0.60 0.43
N TYR A 56 -3.79 0.62 0.91
CA TYR A 56 -2.84 0.92 1.97
C TYR A 56 -3.12 0.12 3.25
N GLN A 57 -4.38 0.11 3.71
CA GLN A 57 -4.83 -0.66 4.86
C GLN A 57 -4.61 -2.16 4.71
N ASN A 58 -4.97 -2.71 3.55
CA ASN A 58 -4.77 -4.13 3.25
C ASN A 58 -3.29 -4.51 3.31
N ILE A 59 -2.42 -3.66 2.76
CA ILE A 59 -0.97 -3.89 2.80
C ILE A 59 -0.47 -3.80 4.24
N CYS A 60 -0.81 -2.75 4.99
CA CYS A 60 -0.40 -2.59 6.38
C CYS A 60 -0.75 -3.83 7.21
N ARG A 61 -1.99 -4.33 7.06
CA ARG A 61 -2.46 -5.55 7.72
C ARG A 61 -1.68 -6.80 7.28
N ALA A 62 -1.37 -6.92 5.99
CA ALA A 62 -0.66 -8.07 5.44
C ALA A 62 0.80 -8.15 5.88
N ILE A 63 1.49 -7.00 6.03
CA ILE A 63 2.87 -6.93 6.53
C ILE A 63 2.96 -6.79 8.05
N GLY A 64 1.82 -6.72 8.75
CA GLY A 64 1.74 -6.66 10.21
C GLY A 64 2.19 -5.33 10.83
N VAL A 65 2.09 -4.23 10.09
CA VAL A 65 2.35 -2.88 10.62
C VAL A 65 1.04 -2.20 11.02
N ALA A 66 1.10 -1.37 12.05
CA ALA A 66 -0.02 -0.50 12.39
C ALA A 66 -0.29 0.47 11.22
N ASP A 67 -1.56 0.69 10.90
CA ASP A 67 -1.96 1.71 9.93
C ASP A 67 -1.83 3.09 10.60
N PRO A 68 -0.86 3.93 10.18
CA PRO A 68 -0.70 5.27 10.74
C PRO A 68 -1.84 6.23 10.40
N SER A 69 -2.80 5.83 9.55
CA SER A 69 -3.97 6.63 9.19
C SER A 69 -5.19 6.42 10.09
N ASP A 70 -5.13 5.48 11.06
CA ASP A 70 -6.21 5.16 12.01
C ASP A 70 -6.17 6.02 13.31
N ASP A 71 -5.16 6.87 13.48
CA ASP A 71 -4.98 7.75 14.66
C ASP A 71 -5.57 9.17 14.43
N SER A 72 -6.73 9.26 13.78
CA SER A 72 -7.42 10.53 13.45
C SER A 72 -8.84 10.62 13.99
#